data_AF-A0A375H6C5-F1
#
_entry.id   AF-A0A375H6C5-F1
#
_cell.length_a   1.000
_cell.length_b   1.000
_cell.length_c   1.000
_cell.angle_alpha   90.00
_cell.angle_beta   90.00
_cell.angle_gamma   90.00
#
_symmetry.space_group_name_H-M   'P 1'
#
loop_
_entity.id
_entity.type
_entity.pdbx_description
1 polymer ?
#
loop_
_entity_poly.entity_id
_entity_poly.type
_entity_poly.pdbx_seq_one_letter_code
_entity_poly.pdbx_strand_id
1 'polypeptide(L)'
;MATNDFLVFGGGAGANVITQVTYSGLAARTAGFSSGVAQSAQLNKVWRQSSIMAAVLAQFISDQTGQDVLDDGTTAAILANLKKSMPGRLLRTTVYARVGGVQQVYRPVQLSRVRRGSRRRPRIPSGASAR
;
A
#
# COMPACT_ATOMS: atom_id res chain seq x y z
N MET A 1 -0.79 19.73 -3.96
CA MET A 1 -0.19 18.37 -3.98
C MET A 1 0.26 18.09 -2.57
N ALA A 2 0.10 16.86 -2.11
CA ALA A 2 0.73 16.44 -0.86
C ALA A 2 2.26 16.42 -1.01
N THR A 3 2.96 16.73 0.07
CA THR A 3 4.42 16.89 0.15
C THR A 3 5.08 15.59 0.55
N ASN A 4 6.29 15.36 0.03
CA ASN A 4 7.17 14.26 0.43
C ASN A 4 8.54 14.84 0.77
N ASP A 5 8.90 14.78 2.06
CA ASP A 5 10.17 15.33 2.56
C ASP A 5 11.32 14.32 2.51
N PHE A 6 11.05 13.05 2.18
CA PHE A 6 12.09 12.03 2.09
C PHE A 6 12.84 12.17 0.76
N LEU A 7 13.99 12.84 0.83
CA LEU A 7 14.80 13.17 -0.34
C LEU A 7 15.89 12.13 -0.62
N VAL A 8 16.18 11.92 -1.91
CA VAL A 8 17.23 11.03 -2.35
C VAL A 8 18.60 11.64 -2.08
N PHE A 9 19.43 10.96 -1.29
CA PHE A 9 20.82 11.32 -1.05
C PHE A 9 21.72 10.79 -2.18
N GLY A 10 22.66 11.61 -2.67
CA GLY A 10 23.61 11.18 -3.72
C GLY A 10 22.95 10.84 -5.06
N GLY A 11 21.75 11.37 -5.32
CA GLY A 11 20.99 11.15 -6.56
C GLY A 11 21.41 12.05 -7.72
N GLY A 12 22.10 13.16 -7.44
CA GLY A 12 22.48 14.16 -8.44
C GLY A 12 23.48 13.66 -9.48
N ALA A 13 23.53 14.36 -10.62
CA ALA A 13 24.54 14.15 -11.64
C ALA A 13 25.95 14.37 -11.05
N GLY A 14 26.89 13.47 -11.37
CA GLY A 14 28.25 13.55 -10.85
C GLY A 14 28.41 13.25 -9.36
N ALA A 15 27.38 12.72 -8.68
CA ALA A 15 27.50 12.33 -7.27
C ALA A 15 28.65 11.34 -7.07
N ASN A 16 29.45 11.56 -6.02
CA ASN A 16 30.55 10.68 -5.63
C ASN A 16 30.01 9.34 -5.09
N VAL A 17 29.61 8.45 -5.99
CA VAL A 17 28.94 7.19 -5.70
C VAL A 17 29.58 6.10 -6.55
N ILE A 18 30.04 5.03 -5.93
CA ILE A 18 30.62 3.90 -6.67
C ILE A 18 29.58 3.20 -7.56
N THR A 19 30.07 2.55 -8.62
CA THR A 19 29.22 1.80 -9.55
C THR A 19 28.50 0.64 -8.85
N GLN A 20 27.44 0.14 -9.47
CA GLN A 20 26.73 -1.03 -8.94
C GLN A 20 27.63 -2.27 -8.89
N VAL A 21 28.45 -2.49 -9.92
CA VAL A 21 29.38 -3.64 -10.00
C VAL A 21 30.41 -3.57 -8.86
N THR A 22 31.02 -2.40 -8.66
CA THR A 22 31.96 -2.17 -7.55
C THR A 22 31.32 -2.44 -6.20
N TYR A 23 30.09 -1.97 -5.98
CA TYR A 23 29.39 -2.17 -4.71
C TYR A 23 28.97 -3.63 -4.47
N SER A 24 28.51 -4.34 -5.51
CA SER A 24 28.14 -5.76 -5.36
C SER A 24 29.31 -6.65 -4.96
N GLY A 25 30.52 -6.34 -5.45
CA GLY A 25 31.76 -7.05 -5.13
C GLY A 25 32.49 -6.53 -3.89
N LEU A 26 32.02 -5.43 -3.28
CA LEU A 26 32.65 -4.86 -2.09
C LEU A 26 32.46 -5.80 -0.88
N ALA A 27 33.55 -6.28 -0.29
CA ALA A 27 33.49 -7.16 0.89
C ALA A 27 32.71 -6.51 2.06
N ALA A 28 32.90 -5.21 2.28
CA ALA A 28 32.20 -4.42 3.30
C ALA A 28 30.68 -4.32 3.08
N ARG A 29 30.16 -4.57 1.87
CA ARG A 29 28.71 -4.66 1.65
C ARG A 29 28.09 -5.80 2.45
N THR A 30 28.83 -6.91 2.60
CA THR A 30 28.37 -8.10 3.36
C THR A 30 28.82 -8.04 4.82
N ALA A 31 30.09 -7.70 5.07
CA ALA A 31 30.67 -7.72 6.42
C ALA A 31 30.39 -6.44 7.24
N GLY A 32 29.91 -5.37 6.59
CA GLY A 32 29.94 -4.02 7.15
C GLY A 32 31.33 -3.40 7.08
N PHE A 33 31.42 -2.11 7.40
CA PHE A 33 32.71 -1.43 7.58
C PHE A 33 33.31 -1.85 8.92
N SER A 34 34.56 -2.32 8.89
CA SER A 34 35.35 -2.56 10.10
C SER A 34 35.88 -1.23 10.69
N SER A 35 36.70 -1.31 11.74
CA SER A 35 37.41 -0.15 12.25
C SER A 35 38.32 0.47 11.18
N GLY A 36 38.43 1.80 11.20
CA GLY A 36 39.21 2.57 10.22
C GLY A 36 38.36 3.58 9.45
N VAL A 37 38.90 4.10 8.36
CA VAL A 37 38.25 5.15 7.53
C VAL A 37 37.44 4.50 6.42
N ALA A 38 36.13 4.72 6.41
CA ALA A 38 35.26 4.33 5.31
C ALA A 38 35.36 5.35 4.15
N GLN A 39 35.50 4.84 2.92
CA GLN A 39 35.55 5.71 1.74
C GLN A 39 34.18 6.35 1.50
N SER A 40 34.16 7.69 1.34
CA SER A 40 32.93 8.45 1.13
C SER A 40 32.11 7.95 -0.06
N ALA A 41 32.77 7.54 -1.16
CA ALA A 41 32.10 7.00 -2.34
C ALA A 41 31.33 5.70 -2.06
N GLN A 42 31.82 4.89 -1.12
CA GLN A 42 31.18 3.64 -0.70
C GLN A 42 30.01 3.94 0.25
N LEU A 43 30.19 4.85 1.22
CA LEU A 43 29.11 5.29 2.12
C LEU A 43 27.96 5.96 1.35
N ASN A 44 28.28 6.84 0.41
CA ASN A 44 27.31 7.49 -0.45
C ASN A 44 26.48 6.48 -1.24
N LYS A 45 27.03 5.31 -1.59
CA LYS A 45 26.27 4.24 -2.24
C LYS A 45 25.26 3.60 -1.30
N VAL A 46 25.64 3.34 -0.05
CA VAL A 46 24.73 2.82 0.99
C VAL A 46 23.60 3.82 1.23
N TRP A 47 23.94 5.08 1.51
CA TRP A 47 22.94 6.14 1.76
C TRP A 47 22.03 6.38 0.57
N ARG A 48 22.56 6.34 -0.66
CA ARG A 48 21.74 6.45 -1.87
C ARG A 48 20.76 5.29 -2.00
N GLN A 49 21.18 4.04 -1.82
CA GLN A 49 20.26 2.90 -1.92
C GLN A 49 19.14 2.99 -0.87
N SER A 50 19.48 3.35 0.37
CA SER A 50 18.50 3.51 1.45
C SER A 50 17.55 4.68 1.22
N SER A 51 18.07 5.86 0.88
CA SER A 51 17.26 7.06 0.66
C SER A 51 16.36 6.97 -0.56
N ILE A 52 16.78 6.28 -1.63
CA ILE A 52 15.89 5.97 -2.77
C ILE A 52 14.67 5.18 -2.30
N MET A 53 14.87 4.13 -1.51
CA MET A 53 13.76 3.32 -1.02
C MET A 53 12.84 4.12 -0.10
N ALA A 54 13.40 4.95 0.78
CA ALA A 54 12.63 5.83 1.65
C ALA A 54 11.79 6.85 0.85
N ALA A 55 12.40 7.55 -0.09
CA ALA A 55 11.74 8.51 -0.96
C ALA A 55 10.60 7.87 -1.77
N VAL A 56 10.83 6.68 -2.33
CA VAL A 56 9.82 5.94 -3.09
C VAL A 56 8.65 5.50 -2.21
N LEU A 57 8.92 4.98 -1.00
CA LEU A 57 7.85 4.59 -0.08
C LEU A 57 7.03 5.80 0.37
N ALA A 58 7.69 6.91 0.71
CA ALA A 58 7.01 8.13 1.12
C ALA A 58 6.16 8.71 -0.02
N GLN A 59 6.67 8.71 -1.26
CA GLN A 59 5.91 9.14 -2.42
C GLN A 59 4.69 8.24 -2.65
N PHE A 60 4.86 6.92 -2.53
CA PHE A 60 3.74 5.99 -2.62
C PHE A 60 2.66 6.28 -1.58
N ILE A 61 3.03 6.53 -0.32
CA ILE A 61 2.09 6.89 0.73
C ILE A 61 1.35 8.19 0.37
N SER A 62 2.09 9.22 -0.05
CA SER A 62 1.55 10.52 -0.44
C SER A 62 0.54 10.38 -1.57
N ASP A 63 0.90 9.66 -2.65
CA ASP A 63 0.06 9.45 -3.82
C ASP A 63 -1.23 8.70 -3.50
N GLN A 64 -1.17 7.68 -2.62
CA GLN A 64 -2.34 6.86 -2.28
C GLN A 64 -3.28 7.50 -1.26
N THR A 65 -2.77 8.38 -0.40
CA THR A 65 -3.56 8.97 0.70
C THR A 65 -3.94 10.42 0.46
N GLY A 66 -3.23 11.11 -0.44
CA GLY A 66 -3.32 12.56 -0.59
C GLY A 66 -2.87 13.34 0.65
N GLN A 67 -2.08 12.72 1.53
CA GLN A 67 -1.56 13.31 2.77
C GLN A 67 -0.06 13.55 2.66
N ASP A 68 0.42 14.59 3.34
CA ASP A 68 1.86 14.86 3.45
C ASP A 68 2.59 13.71 4.17
N VAL A 69 3.86 13.51 3.78
CA VAL A 69 4.78 12.59 4.42
C VAL A 69 6.04 13.38 4.80
N LEU A 70 6.05 13.89 6.03
CA LEU A 70 7.04 14.84 6.55
C LEU A 70 8.18 14.13 7.30
N ASP A 71 9.40 14.66 7.20
CA ASP A 71 10.58 14.20 7.97
C ASP A 71 10.78 15.06 9.23
N ASP A 72 9.77 15.03 10.12
CA ASP A 72 9.73 15.82 11.37
C ASP A 72 9.95 14.97 12.64
N GLY A 73 10.29 13.68 12.46
CA GLY A 73 10.43 12.69 13.54
C GLY A 73 9.13 12.02 13.98
N THR A 74 7.96 12.42 13.47
CA THR A 74 6.65 11.89 13.86
C THR A 74 6.30 10.60 13.11
N THR A 75 7.02 9.52 13.41
CA THR A 75 6.86 8.21 12.76
C THR A 75 5.44 7.62 12.87
N ALA A 76 4.67 7.98 13.90
CA ALA A 76 3.28 7.54 14.07
C ALA A 76 2.36 8.01 12.94
N ALA A 77 2.54 9.25 12.46
CA ALA A 77 1.76 9.80 11.35
C ALA A 77 2.08 9.06 10.04
N ILE A 78 3.37 8.83 9.78
CA ILE A 78 3.85 8.07 8.62
C ILE A 78 3.26 6.65 8.64
N LEU A 79 3.28 5.97 9.79
CA LEU A 79 2.71 4.63 9.93
C LEU A 79 1.19 4.62 9.70
N ALA A 80 0.47 5.61 10.20
CA ALA A 80 -0.98 5.73 9.98
C ALA A 80 -1.30 5.93 8.50
N ASN A 81 -0.55 6.78 7.81
CA ASN A 81 -0.71 7.01 6.37
C ASN A 81 -0.27 5.80 5.55
N LEU A 82 0.78 5.09 5.95
CA LEU A 82 1.18 3.82 5.33
C LEU A 82 0.04 2.80 5.39
N LYS A 83 -0.63 2.63 6.53
CA LYS A 83 -1.80 1.74 6.65
C LYS A 83 -2.94 2.17 5.74
N LYS A 84 -3.19 3.47 5.61
CA LYS A 84 -4.23 4.03 4.74
C LYS A 84 -3.89 3.92 3.25
N SER A 85 -2.62 4.00 2.88
CA SER A 85 -2.12 3.91 1.49
C SER A 85 -2.35 2.55 0.83
N MET A 86 -2.81 1.57 1.61
CA MET A 86 -3.01 0.19 1.18
C MET A 86 -4.48 -0.23 1.34
N PRO A 87 -5.47 0.51 0.80
CA PRO A 87 -6.87 0.18 0.97
C PRO A 87 -7.17 -1.14 0.24
N GLY A 88 -7.68 -2.13 0.99
CA GLY A 88 -8.05 -3.42 0.42
C GLY A 88 -6.90 -4.39 0.18
N ARG A 89 -5.78 -4.30 0.92
CA ARG A 89 -4.82 -5.44 0.99
C ARG A 89 -5.51 -6.65 1.62
N LEU A 90 -6.18 -7.41 0.78
CA LEU A 90 -6.28 -8.84 0.93
C LEU A 90 -4.85 -9.36 0.95
N LEU A 91 -4.38 -9.84 2.11
CA LEU A 91 -3.28 -10.82 2.18
C LEU A 91 -3.73 -12.19 1.60
N ARG A 92 -4.71 -12.19 0.68
CA ARG A 92 -5.58 -13.28 0.21
C ARG A 92 -6.64 -13.75 1.24
N THR A 93 -7.75 -13.02 1.32
CA THR A 93 -9.03 -13.64 1.76
C THR A 93 -10.01 -13.61 0.60
N THR A 94 -10.04 -14.69 -0.17
CA THR A 94 -11.22 -15.04 -0.97
C THR A 94 -12.13 -15.83 -0.05
N VAL A 95 -13.23 -15.23 0.41
CA VAL A 95 -14.27 -15.97 1.12
C VAL A 95 -15.01 -16.82 0.08
N TYR A 96 -14.76 -18.13 0.08
CA TYR A 96 -15.57 -19.09 -0.64
C TYR A 96 -16.67 -19.57 0.30
N ALA A 97 -17.93 -19.21 0.02
CA ALA A 97 -19.04 -19.93 0.62
C ALA A 97 -19.24 -21.24 -0.16
N ARG A 98 -19.09 -22.40 0.50
CA ARG A 98 -19.58 -23.66 -0.08
C ARG A 98 -21.11 -23.61 -0.05
N VAL A 99 -21.71 -23.43 -1.22
CA VAL A 99 -23.14 -23.70 -1.43
C VAL A 99 -23.21 -24.88 -2.40
N GLY A 100 -23.66 -26.04 -1.91
CA GLY A 100 -23.94 -27.19 -2.77
C GLY A 100 -22.76 -27.79 -3.55
N GLY A 101 -21.52 -27.61 -3.09
CA GLY A 101 -20.34 -28.26 -3.70
C GLY A 101 -19.66 -27.50 -4.85
N VAL A 102 -20.15 -26.31 -5.23
CA VAL A 102 -19.53 -25.46 -6.26
C VAL A 102 -18.79 -24.28 -5.62
N GLN A 103 -17.56 -24.00 -6.06
CA GLN A 103 -16.74 -22.89 -5.57
C GLN A 103 -17.18 -21.58 -6.23
N GLN A 104 -17.88 -20.70 -5.49
CA GLN A 104 -18.27 -19.38 -5.99
C GLN A 104 -17.36 -18.27 -5.45
N VAL A 105 -16.87 -17.41 -6.35
CA VAL A 105 -16.08 -16.21 -6.00
C VAL A 105 -17.05 -15.10 -5.62
N TYR A 106 -17.04 -14.68 -4.35
CA TYR A 106 -17.86 -13.56 -3.91
C TYR A 106 -17.38 -12.25 -4.55
N ARG A 107 -18.23 -11.66 -5.40
CA ARG A 107 -18.07 -10.28 -5.90
C ARG A 107 -19.10 -9.40 -5.19
N PRO A 108 -18.69 -8.38 -4.41
CA PRO A 108 -19.66 -7.50 -3.77
C PRO A 108 -20.41 -6.72 -4.85
N VAL A 109 -21.72 -6.93 -4.93
CA VAL A 109 -22.63 -6.19 -5.82
C VAL A 109 -22.85 -4.81 -5.19
N GLN A 110 -22.57 -3.73 -5.93
CA GLN A 110 -22.95 -2.39 -5.50
C GLN A 110 -24.49 -2.29 -5.46
N LEU A 111 -25.05 -2.23 -4.25
CA LEU A 111 -26.48 -2.04 -4.02
C LEU A 111 -26.85 -0.59 -4.36
N SER A 112 -27.32 -0.35 -5.58
CA SER A 112 -28.09 0.86 -5.90
C SER A 112 -29.43 0.76 -5.16
N ARG A 113 -29.67 1.68 -4.22
CA ARG A 113 -30.89 1.74 -3.40
C ARG A 113 -32.14 1.79 -4.29
N VAL A 114 -32.92 0.72 -4.32
CA VAL A 114 -34.30 0.75 -4.83
C VAL A 114 -35.18 1.42 -3.75
N ARG A 115 -35.77 2.57 -4.08
CA ARG A 115 -36.75 3.27 -3.24
C ARG A 115 -37.95 2.34 -2.99
N ARG A 116 -38.30 2.16 -1.72
CA ARG A 116 -39.38 1.29 -1.22
C ARG A 116 -40.76 1.85 -1.66
N GLY A 117 -41.23 1.43 -2.83
CA GLY A 117 -42.61 1.64 -3.28
C GLY A 117 -43.57 0.64 -2.63
N SER A 118 -44.61 1.14 -1.98
CA SER A 118 -45.66 0.41 -1.26
C SER A 118 -46.34 -0.70 -2.09
N ARG A 119 -46.13 -1.97 -1.72
CA ARG A 119 -46.93 -3.09 -2.25
C ARG A 119 -48.27 -3.16 -1.52
N ARG A 120 -49.36 -2.87 -2.26
CA ARG A 120 -50.75 -3.13 -1.83
C ARG A 120 -50.94 -4.63 -1.58
N ARG A 121 -51.58 -4.99 -0.45
CA ARG A 121 -51.92 -6.39 -0.12
C ARG A 121 -53.00 -6.92 -1.08
N PRO A 122 -52.97 -8.19 -1.51
CA PRO A 122 -54.06 -8.79 -2.28
C PRO A 122 -55.31 -8.97 -1.42
N ARG A 123 -56.48 -8.67 -2.00
CA ARG A 123 -57.81 -8.86 -1.39
C ARG A 123 -58.28 -10.28 -1.66
N ILE A 124 -58.49 -11.09 -0.63
CA ILE A 124 -59.07 -12.44 -0.73
C ILE A 124 -60.60 -12.28 -0.84
N PRO A 125 -61.29 -12.83 -1.85
CA PRO A 125 -62.75 -12.85 -1.88
C PRO A 125 -63.28 -14.00 -0.99
N SER A 126 -64.26 -13.69 -0.15
CA SER A 126 -64.97 -14.66 0.69
C SER A 126 -66.14 -15.31 -0.05
N GLY A 127 -66.20 -16.64 -0.06
CA GLY A 127 -67.46 -17.40 0.02
C GLY A 127 -67.98 -18.08 -1.24
N ALA A 128 -68.33 -19.37 -1.07
CA ALA A 128 -69.42 -20.19 -1.66
C ALA A 128 -68.86 -21.57 -2.08
N SER A 129 -68.99 -22.66 -1.30
CA SER A 129 -70.17 -23.45 -0.85
C SER A 129 -70.29 -24.75 -1.66
N ALA A 130 -70.58 -25.82 -0.92
CA ALA A 130 -70.64 -27.23 -1.28
C ALA A 130 -71.47 -27.59 -2.52
N ARG A 131 -70.97 -28.57 -3.28
CA ARG A 131 -71.62 -29.87 -3.57
C ARG A 131 -70.62 -30.84 -4.20
#